data_AF-A0A7V1Z5M0-F1
#
_entry.id   AF-A0A7V1Z5M0-F1
#
_cell.length_a   1.000
_cell.length_b   1.000
_cell.length_c   1.000
_cell.angle_alpha   90.00
_cell.angle_beta   90.00
_cell.angle_gamma   90.00
#
_symmetry.space_group_name_H-M   'P 1'
#
loop_
_entity.id
_entity.type
_entity.pdbx_description
1 polymer ?
#
loop_
_entity_poly.entity_id
_entity_poly.type
_entity_poly.pdbx_seq_one_letter_code
_entity_poly.pdbx_strand_id
1 'polypeptide(L)'
;MYQLPASHPLRRLLTGVTEQAFVSQLGVGDFAVIDYVAGMLVRFLRMDAIYRLRKPTGRPIEEVVEMVMLAEELPPEGRTRREIHRHIGDFTLFWTGLFPEALQRLRSVHSKDFFVDYCEQGKRSYYIASTFDEEPYREEAAVLRRLSHMFELCAYGLSQVRKELEQQQREGLLAPVRQIIH
;
A
#
# COMPACT_ATOMS: atom_id res chain seq x y z
N MET A 1 3.73 -2.73 16.02
CA MET A 1 3.59 -2.09 14.69
C MET A 1 4.12 -0.67 14.84
N TYR A 2 5.26 -0.32 14.24
CA TYR A 2 5.85 1.01 14.41
C TYR A 2 4.97 2.03 13.66
N GLN A 3 4.23 2.86 14.38
CA GLN A 3 3.57 4.05 13.82
C GLN A 3 4.49 5.24 14.10
N LEU A 4 4.95 5.93 13.05
CA LEU A 4 5.62 7.21 13.24
C LEU A 4 4.60 8.20 13.84
N PRO A 5 4.96 8.97 14.88
CA PRO A 5 4.07 10.00 15.44
C PRO A 5 3.58 10.95 14.35
N ALA A 6 2.36 11.48 14.50
CA ALA A 6 1.78 12.43 13.54
C ALA A 6 2.69 13.67 13.31
N SER A 7 3.48 14.04 14.32
CA SER A 7 4.46 15.13 14.27
C SER A 7 5.76 14.80 13.50
N HIS A 8 5.99 13.54 13.11
CA HIS A 8 7.23 13.15 12.44
C HIS A 8 7.34 13.86 11.07
N PRO A 9 8.47 14.54 10.76
CA PRO A 9 8.62 15.34 9.53
C PRO A 9 8.29 14.57 8.24
N LEU A 10 8.73 13.31 8.14
CA LEU A 10 8.41 12.46 6.98
C LEU A 10 6.92 12.13 6.87
N ARG A 11 6.24 11.90 7.99
CA ARG A 11 4.80 11.63 7.99
C ARG A 11 4.04 12.87 7.53
N ARG A 12 4.40 14.05 8.06
CA ARG A 12 3.83 15.33 7.64
C ARG A 12 4.06 15.62 6.15
N LEU A 13 5.27 15.37 5.66
CA LEU A 13 5.60 15.52 4.24
C LEU A 13 4.72 14.61 3.37
N LEU A 14 4.68 13.31 3.67
CA LEU A 14 3.91 12.35 2.88
C LEU A 14 2.42 12.62 2.94
N THR A 15 1.87 12.99 4.11
CA THR A 15 0.47 13.42 4.22
C THR A 15 0.21 14.64 3.34
N GLY A 16 1.02 15.69 3.44
CA GLY A 16 0.81 16.91 2.64
C GLY A 16 0.91 16.68 1.13
N VAL A 17 1.88 15.88 0.67
CA VAL A 17 2.01 15.53 -0.76
C VAL A 17 0.84 14.66 -1.22
N THR A 18 0.36 13.73 -0.38
CA THR A 18 -0.79 12.88 -0.70
C THR A 18 -2.08 13.71 -0.76
N GLU A 19 -2.33 14.59 0.21
CA GLU A 19 -3.46 15.50 0.21
C GLU A 19 -3.46 16.39 -1.04
N GLN A 20 -2.32 17.00 -1.38
CA GLN A 20 -2.20 17.84 -2.57
C GLN A 20 -2.51 17.05 -3.85
N ALA A 21 -1.98 15.83 -3.99
CA ALA A 21 -2.24 14.99 -5.16
C ALA A 21 -3.73 14.59 -5.27
N PHE A 22 -4.37 14.19 -4.17
CA PHE A 22 -5.74 13.70 -4.19
C PHE A 22 -6.79 14.82 -4.27
N VAL A 23 -6.58 15.93 -3.55
CA VAL A 23 -7.51 17.06 -3.51
C VAL A 23 -7.40 17.90 -4.78
N SER A 24 -6.19 18.30 -5.17
CA SER A 24 -6.02 19.23 -6.30
C SER A 24 -6.10 18.56 -7.66
N GLN A 25 -5.71 17.29 -7.79
CA GLN A 25 -5.66 16.63 -9.11
C GLN A 25 -6.79 15.64 -9.37
N LEU A 26 -7.40 15.08 -8.31
CA LEU A 26 -8.43 14.04 -8.45
C LEU A 26 -9.82 14.48 -7.97
N GLY A 27 -9.94 15.63 -7.29
CA GLY A 27 -11.20 16.08 -6.70
C GLY A 27 -11.76 15.12 -5.64
N VAL A 28 -10.91 14.24 -5.09
CA VAL A 28 -11.31 13.25 -4.08
C VAL A 28 -11.21 13.88 -2.71
N GLY A 29 -12.37 14.12 -2.09
CA GLY A 29 -12.49 14.66 -0.72
C GLY A 29 -12.60 13.60 0.38
N ASP A 30 -12.30 12.33 0.10
CA ASP A 30 -12.35 11.28 1.12
C ASP A 30 -11.08 11.29 1.98
N PHE A 31 -11.05 12.16 2.98
CA PHE A 31 -9.92 12.35 3.88
C PHE A 31 -9.49 11.06 4.58
N ALA A 32 -10.42 10.16 4.90
CA ALA A 32 -10.09 8.90 5.56
C ALA A 32 -9.33 7.93 4.62
N VAL A 33 -9.66 7.93 3.32
CA VAL A 33 -8.87 7.20 2.32
C VAL A 33 -7.50 7.83 2.15
N ILE A 34 -7.42 9.17 2.07
CA ILE A 34 -6.15 9.90 1.95
C ILE A 34 -5.24 9.61 3.15
N ASP A 35 -5.76 9.70 4.36
CA ASP A 35 -5.05 9.39 5.60
C ASP A 35 -4.54 7.95 5.64
N TYR A 36 -5.36 7.01 5.17
CA TYR A 36 -4.96 5.62 5.07
C TYR A 36 -3.80 5.45 4.08
N VAL A 37 -3.89 6.04 2.89
CA VAL A 37 -2.85 5.97 1.85
C VAL A 37 -1.55 6.61 2.34
N ALA A 38 -1.61 7.79 2.96
CA ALA A 38 -0.44 8.43 3.57
C ALA A 38 0.17 7.55 4.67
N GLY A 39 -0.67 6.94 5.51
CA GLY A 39 -0.24 5.98 6.52
C GLY A 39 0.39 4.71 5.91
N MET A 40 -0.13 4.22 4.79
CA MET A 40 0.42 3.09 4.04
C MET A 40 1.81 3.41 3.51
N LEU A 41 1.98 4.59 2.88
CA LEU A 41 3.28 5.05 2.40
C LEU A 41 4.32 5.09 3.53
N VAL A 42 3.94 5.61 4.70
CA VAL A 42 4.80 5.62 5.89
C VAL A 42 5.17 4.20 6.33
N ARG A 43 4.22 3.25 6.34
CA ARG A 43 4.51 1.85 6.68
C ARG A 43 5.52 1.23 5.73
N PHE A 44 5.47 1.57 4.45
CA PHE A 44 6.31 0.97 3.41
C PHE A 44 7.62 1.73 3.16
N LEU A 45 7.90 2.81 3.89
CA LEU A 45 9.22 3.44 3.89
C LEU A 45 10.35 2.50 4.32
N ARG A 46 10.04 1.44 5.10
CA ARG A 46 11.00 0.39 5.45
C ARG A 46 10.75 -0.84 4.60
N MET A 47 11.75 -1.28 3.84
CA MET A 47 11.66 -2.48 2.99
C MET A 47 11.24 -3.74 3.77
N ASP A 48 11.65 -3.85 5.04
CA ASP A 48 11.26 -4.94 5.95
C ASP A 48 9.74 -5.05 6.14
N ALA A 49 9.02 -3.94 6.04
CA ALA A 49 7.58 -3.91 6.23
C ALA A 49 6.83 -4.35 4.96
N ILE A 50 7.40 -4.12 3.77
CA ILE A 50 6.87 -4.56 2.49
C ILE A 50 6.95 -6.09 2.41
N TYR A 51 8.14 -6.63 2.69
CA TYR A 51 8.39 -8.07 2.71
C TYR A 51 8.33 -8.59 4.14
N ARG A 52 7.17 -8.51 4.79
CA ARG A 52 6.99 -8.98 6.17
C ARG A 52 6.56 -10.45 6.27
N LEU A 53 5.89 -10.96 5.24
CA LEU A 53 5.42 -12.35 5.21
C LEU A 53 6.59 -13.29 4.92
N ARG A 54 6.61 -14.45 5.57
CA ARG A 54 7.72 -15.40 5.53
C ARG A 54 7.21 -16.75 5.08
N LYS A 55 7.96 -17.40 4.18
CA LYS A 55 7.79 -18.80 3.81
C LYS A 55 8.13 -19.68 5.04
N PRO A 56 7.69 -20.94 5.07
CA PRO A 56 8.15 -21.91 6.09
C PRO A 56 9.67 -22.03 6.18
N THR A 57 10.38 -21.75 5.07
CA THR A 57 11.86 -21.74 4.99
C THR A 57 12.51 -20.48 5.59
N GLY A 58 11.74 -19.54 6.12
CA GLY A 58 12.22 -18.27 6.68
C GLY A 58 12.55 -17.19 5.65
N ARG A 59 12.43 -17.48 4.34
CA ARG A 59 12.62 -16.47 3.27
C ARG A 59 11.40 -15.53 3.16
N PRO A 60 11.59 -14.26 2.74
CA PRO A 60 10.46 -13.38 2.46
C PRO A 60 9.57 -13.92 1.35
N ILE A 61 8.27 -13.63 1.46
CA ILE A 61 7.32 -13.79 0.35
C ILE A 61 7.32 -12.48 -0.44
N GLU A 62 7.64 -12.57 -1.72
CA GLU A 62 7.75 -11.42 -2.63
C GLU A 62 6.66 -11.42 -3.70
N GLU A 63 6.02 -12.57 -3.91
CA GLU A 63 5.04 -12.81 -4.96
C GLU A 63 3.62 -12.76 -4.39
N VAL A 64 2.71 -12.04 -5.06
CA VAL A 64 1.33 -11.85 -4.63
C VAL A 64 0.58 -13.18 -4.60
N VAL A 65 0.80 -14.08 -5.57
CA VAL A 65 0.20 -15.43 -5.56
C VAL A 65 0.51 -16.17 -4.27
N GLU A 66 1.77 -16.14 -3.82
CA GLU A 66 2.18 -16.81 -2.59
C GLU A 66 1.55 -16.19 -1.34
N MET A 67 1.39 -14.86 -1.31
CA MET A 67 0.69 -14.18 -0.21
C MET A 67 -0.79 -14.57 -0.16
N VAL A 68 -1.45 -14.69 -1.32
CA VAL A 68 -2.84 -15.14 -1.41
C VAL A 68 -2.97 -16.58 -0.94
N MET A 69 -2.09 -17.49 -1.39
CA MET A 69 -2.09 -18.88 -0.93
C MET A 69 -1.97 -18.98 0.60
N LEU A 70 -1.06 -18.20 1.19
CA LEU A 70 -0.91 -18.13 2.64
C LEU A 70 -2.19 -17.66 3.34
N ALA A 71 -2.94 -16.72 2.75
CA ALA A 71 -4.19 -16.23 3.30
C ALA A 71 -5.31 -17.27 3.23
N GLU A 72 -5.40 -18.01 2.13
CA GLU A 72 -6.45 -19.02 1.90
C GLU A 72 -6.27 -20.29 2.76
N GLU A 73 -5.08 -20.52 3.33
CA GLU A 73 -4.85 -21.59 4.31
C GLU A 73 -5.42 -21.27 5.71
N LEU A 74 -5.82 -20.01 5.96
CA LEU A 74 -6.30 -19.56 7.26
C LEU A 74 -7.84 -19.55 7.34
N PRO A 75 -8.40 -19.64 8.57
CA PRO A 75 -9.85 -19.52 8.77
C PRO A 75 -10.41 -18.22 8.17
N PRO A 76 -11.57 -18.25 7.47
CA PRO A 76 -12.15 -17.07 6.84
C PRO A 76 -12.44 -15.89 7.78
N GLU A 77 -12.88 -16.20 8.98
CA GLU A 77 -13.20 -15.24 10.04
C GLU A 77 -11.96 -14.90 10.89
N GLY A 78 -10.77 -15.32 10.45
CA GLY A 78 -9.53 -15.08 11.18
C GLY A 78 -9.00 -13.66 11.01
N ARG A 79 -8.76 -12.97 12.12
CA ARG A 79 -8.02 -11.68 12.14
C ARG A 79 -6.73 -11.75 11.32
N THR A 80 -5.99 -12.85 11.41
CA THR A 80 -4.73 -13.05 10.66
C THR A 80 -4.97 -13.05 9.15
N ARG A 81 -6.01 -13.74 8.66
CA ARG A 81 -6.38 -13.76 7.23
C ARG A 81 -6.68 -12.35 6.75
N ARG A 82 -7.47 -11.60 7.52
CA ARG A 82 -7.78 -10.20 7.25
C ARG A 82 -6.53 -9.32 7.15
N GLU A 83 -5.59 -9.45 8.09
CA GLU A 83 -4.34 -8.68 8.08
C GLU A 83 -3.45 -8.99 6.88
N ILE A 84 -3.47 -10.24 6.38
CA ILE A 84 -2.77 -10.64 5.16
C ILE A 84 -3.45 -10.04 3.93
N HIS A 85 -4.78 -10.12 3.81
CA HIS A 85 -5.47 -9.47 2.68
C HIS A 85 -5.31 -7.94 2.69
N ARG A 86 -5.33 -7.28 3.86
CA ARG A 86 -4.99 -5.86 3.93
C ARG A 86 -3.58 -5.60 3.41
N HIS A 87 -2.61 -6.44 3.77
CA HIS A 87 -1.24 -6.34 3.28
C HIS A 87 -1.14 -6.54 1.77
N ILE A 88 -1.87 -7.50 1.20
CA ILE A 88 -1.90 -7.73 -0.25
C ILE A 88 -2.49 -6.50 -0.96
N GLY A 89 -3.55 -5.90 -0.41
CA GLY A 89 -4.11 -4.64 -0.88
C GLY A 89 -3.10 -3.48 -0.84
N ASP A 90 -2.42 -3.31 0.30
CA ASP A 90 -1.38 -2.28 0.46
C ASP A 90 -0.22 -2.51 -0.53
N PHE A 91 0.26 -3.74 -0.64
CA PHE A 91 1.39 -4.16 -1.49
C PHE A 91 1.09 -3.90 -2.97
N THR A 92 -0.05 -4.38 -3.44
CA THR A 92 -0.47 -4.19 -4.83
C THR A 92 -0.65 -2.70 -5.13
N LEU A 93 -1.35 -1.94 -4.28
CA LEU A 93 -1.58 -0.50 -4.47
C LEU A 93 -0.27 0.30 -4.51
N PHE A 94 0.67 -0.03 -3.63
CA PHE A 94 2.00 0.59 -3.61
C PHE A 94 2.76 0.36 -4.92
N TRP A 95 2.85 -0.89 -5.38
CA TRP A 95 3.59 -1.20 -6.61
C TRP A 95 2.91 -0.67 -7.86
N THR A 96 1.58 -0.75 -7.95
CA THR A 96 0.83 -0.20 -9.10
C THR A 96 0.88 1.31 -9.16
N GLY A 97 0.87 1.99 -7.99
CA GLY A 97 0.83 3.44 -7.91
C GLY A 97 2.20 4.11 -7.98
N LEU A 98 3.15 3.66 -7.18
CA LEU A 98 4.47 4.28 -7.10
C LEU A 98 5.47 3.71 -8.11
N PHE A 99 5.43 2.42 -8.46
CA PHE A 99 6.48 1.84 -9.30
C PHE A 99 5.92 0.96 -10.43
N PRO A 100 5.06 1.51 -11.31
CA PRO A 100 4.45 0.74 -12.39
C PRO A 100 5.48 0.13 -13.35
N GLU A 101 6.66 0.74 -13.50
CA GLU A 101 7.75 0.19 -14.33
C GLU A 101 8.43 -1.01 -13.67
N ALA A 102 8.58 -0.99 -12.34
CA ALA A 102 9.12 -2.12 -11.60
C ALA A 102 8.14 -3.29 -11.52
N LEU A 103 6.83 -3.00 -11.53
CA LEU A 103 5.78 -4.01 -11.59
C LEU A 103 5.92 -4.92 -12.82
N GLN A 104 6.36 -4.39 -13.96
CA GLN A 104 6.63 -5.22 -15.16
C GLN A 104 7.72 -6.27 -14.91
N ARG A 105 8.72 -5.95 -14.07
CA ARG A 105 9.77 -6.90 -13.68
C ARG A 105 9.25 -7.94 -12.68
N LEU A 106 8.42 -7.52 -11.73
CA LEU A 106 7.75 -8.43 -10.79
C LEU A 106 6.81 -9.41 -11.50
N ARG A 107 6.23 -9.01 -12.64
CA ARG A 107 5.41 -9.85 -13.52
C ARG A 107 6.20 -10.52 -14.65
N SER A 108 7.52 -10.67 -14.53
CA SER A 108 8.31 -11.34 -15.58
C SER A 108 7.87 -12.80 -15.78
N VAL A 109 8.16 -13.39 -16.96
CA VAL A 109 7.79 -14.78 -17.32
C VAL A 109 8.28 -15.82 -16.30
N HIS A 110 9.33 -15.48 -15.54
CA HIS A 110 9.92 -16.34 -14.52
C HIS A 110 9.30 -16.17 -13.13
N SER A 111 8.37 -15.21 -12.97
CA SER A 111 7.67 -14.92 -11.71
C SER A 111 6.34 -15.66 -11.66
N LYS A 112 5.93 -16.12 -10.47
CA LYS A 112 4.60 -16.70 -10.26
C LYS A 112 3.48 -15.70 -10.50
N ASP A 113 3.80 -14.41 -10.50
CA ASP A 113 2.85 -13.32 -10.71
C ASP A 113 2.63 -12.96 -12.19
N PHE A 114 3.22 -13.69 -13.15
CA PHE A 114 3.13 -13.39 -14.58
C PHE A 114 1.69 -13.11 -15.07
N PHE A 115 0.72 -13.93 -14.63
CA PHE A 115 -0.69 -13.81 -14.99
C PHE A 115 -1.54 -12.99 -14.01
N VAL A 116 -0.95 -12.46 -12.93
CA VAL A 116 -1.70 -11.73 -11.92
C VAL A 116 -1.98 -10.31 -12.40
N ASP A 117 -3.25 -9.94 -12.42
CA ASP A 117 -3.66 -8.55 -12.45
C ASP A 117 -3.60 -7.98 -11.02
N TYR A 118 -2.58 -7.16 -10.77
CA TYR A 118 -2.35 -6.56 -9.45
C TYR A 118 -3.47 -5.60 -9.04
N CYS A 119 -4.14 -4.93 -9.99
CA CYS A 119 -5.25 -4.05 -9.68
C CYS A 119 -6.45 -4.87 -9.21
N GLU A 120 -6.84 -5.89 -9.98
CA GLU A 120 -7.95 -6.76 -9.60
C GLU A 120 -7.68 -7.52 -8.30
N GLN A 121 -6.45 -8.02 -8.12
CA GLN A 121 -6.04 -8.70 -6.89
C GLN A 121 -6.03 -7.75 -5.69
N GLY A 122 -5.59 -6.50 -5.88
CA GLY A 122 -5.58 -5.46 -4.86
C GLY A 122 -6.99 -5.09 -4.40
N LYS A 123 -7.90 -4.81 -5.35
CA LYS A 123 -9.33 -4.58 -5.08
C LYS A 123 -9.92 -5.73 -4.27
N ARG A 124 -9.78 -6.95 -4.78
CA ARG A 124 -10.32 -8.14 -4.12
C ARG A 124 -9.79 -8.30 -2.70
N SER A 125 -8.51 -8.07 -2.49
CA SER A 125 -7.89 -8.21 -1.16
C SER A 125 -8.39 -7.16 -0.18
N TYR A 126 -8.53 -5.90 -0.60
CA TYR A 126 -9.16 -4.88 0.24
C TYR A 126 -10.62 -5.20 0.55
N TYR A 127 -11.39 -5.69 -0.44
CA TYR A 127 -12.76 -6.11 -0.21
C TYR A 127 -12.84 -7.21 0.85
N ILE A 128 -12.06 -8.30 0.72
CA ILE A 128 -12.03 -9.40 1.69
C ILE A 128 -11.60 -8.89 3.08
N ALA A 129 -10.56 -8.06 3.16
CA ALA A 129 -10.13 -7.50 4.43
C ALA A 129 -11.21 -6.61 5.07
N SER A 130 -12.06 -5.98 4.26
CA SER A 130 -13.19 -5.16 4.72
C SER A 130 -14.39 -5.96 5.22
N THR A 131 -14.50 -7.26 4.93
CA THR A 131 -15.64 -8.07 5.42
C THR A 131 -15.50 -8.44 6.88
N PHE A 132 -14.30 -8.31 7.46
CA PHE A 132 -14.08 -8.41 8.89
C PHE A 132 -14.31 -7.02 9.53
N ASP A 133 -15.53 -6.78 10.01
CA ASP A 133 -15.99 -5.49 10.55
C ASP A 133 -16.33 -5.53 12.05
N GLU A 134 -15.84 -6.57 12.75
CA GLU A 134 -15.86 -6.66 14.20
C GLU A 134 -14.98 -5.57 14.83
N GLU A 135 -15.37 -5.09 16.01
CA GLU A 135 -14.56 -4.14 16.77
C GLU A 135 -13.20 -4.75 17.13
N PRO A 136 -12.08 -4.00 17.05
CA PRO A 136 -11.98 -2.55 16.79
C PRO A 136 -11.80 -2.17 15.30
N TYR A 137 -12.07 -3.08 14.36
CA TYR A 137 -11.73 -2.90 12.94
C TYR A 137 -12.82 -2.25 12.10
N ARG A 138 -14.02 -2.02 12.65
CA ARG A 138 -15.18 -1.52 11.92
C ARG A 138 -14.91 -0.26 11.10
N GLU A 139 -14.25 0.74 11.70
CA GLU A 139 -13.91 1.99 11.01
C GLU A 139 -12.90 1.75 9.89
N GLU A 140 -11.83 0.98 10.16
CA GLU A 140 -10.83 0.64 9.15
C GLU A 140 -11.46 -0.17 8.01
N ALA A 141 -12.36 -1.12 8.31
CA ALA A 141 -13.07 -1.92 7.33
C ALA A 141 -13.87 -1.05 6.34
N ALA A 142 -14.54 0.01 6.83
CA ALA A 142 -15.22 0.95 5.96
C ALA A 142 -14.25 1.68 4.99
N VAL A 143 -13.05 2.03 5.44
CA VAL A 143 -12.00 2.63 4.59
C VAL A 143 -11.46 1.62 3.57
N LEU A 144 -11.16 0.39 4.00
CA LEU A 144 -10.71 -0.69 3.11
C LEU A 144 -11.73 -0.97 2.00
N ARG A 145 -13.03 -0.93 2.32
CA ARG A 145 -14.09 -1.11 1.31
C ARG A 145 -14.07 -0.01 0.25
N ARG A 146 -13.82 1.25 0.66
CA ARG A 146 -13.71 2.37 -0.29
C ARG A 146 -12.43 2.28 -1.12
N LEU A 147 -11.30 1.88 -0.52
CA LEU A 147 -10.06 1.59 -1.25
C LEU A 147 -10.26 0.50 -2.30
N SER A 148 -11.05 -0.54 -2.00
CA SER A 148 -11.42 -1.55 -2.99
C SER A 148 -12.20 -0.97 -4.17
N HIS A 149 -13.12 -0.03 -3.95
CA HIS A 149 -13.91 0.58 -5.03
C HIS A 149 -13.13 1.63 -5.83
N MET A 150 -12.21 2.33 -5.17
CA MET A 150 -11.47 3.47 -5.72
C MET A 150 -10.02 3.11 -6.04
N PHE A 151 -9.70 1.83 -6.20
CA PHE A 151 -8.32 1.34 -6.25
C PHE A 151 -7.49 2.03 -7.33
N GLU A 152 -7.97 2.08 -8.57
CA GLU A 152 -7.24 2.69 -9.69
C GLU A 152 -7.09 4.20 -9.53
N LEU A 153 -8.09 4.85 -8.94
CA LEU A 153 -8.03 6.27 -8.62
C LEU A 153 -6.95 6.53 -7.57
N CYS A 154 -6.85 5.67 -6.55
CA CYS A 154 -5.80 5.73 -5.55
C CYS A 154 -4.42 5.43 -6.15
N ALA A 155 -4.32 4.45 -7.04
CA ALA A 155 -3.09 4.12 -7.75
C ALA A 155 -2.62 5.29 -8.62
N TYR A 156 -3.55 5.94 -9.34
CA TYR A 156 -3.26 7.15 -10.09
C TYR A 156 -2.80 8.28 -9.16
N GLY A 157 -3.50 8.52 -8.04
CA GLY A 157 -3.09 9.52 -7.05
C GLY A 157 -1.69 9.29 -6.52
N LEU A 158 -1.33 8.04 -6.23
CA LEU A 158 0.03 7.65 -5.85
C LEU A 158 1.07 7.93 -6.95
N SER A 159 0.72 7.75 -8.22
CA SER A 159 1.61 8.12 -9.32
C SER A 159 1.92 9.62 -9.35
N GLN A 160 0.96 10.46 -8.94
CA GLN A 160 1.15 11.91 -8.83
C GLN A 160 1.96 12.26 -7.59
N VAL A 161 1.74 11.58 -6.46
CA VAL A 161 2.59 11.68 -5.26
C VAL A 161 4.05 11.40 -5.60
N ARG A 162 4.33 10.34 -6.37
CA ARG A 162 5.71 10.05 -6.83
C ARG A 162 6.30 11.20 -7.63
N LYS A 163 5.58 11.72 -8.62
CA LYS A 163 6.07 12.83 -9.46
C LYS A 163 6.40 14.06 -8.63
N GLU A 164 5.54 14.40 -7.67
CA GLU A 164 5.76 15.52 -6.76
C GLU A 164 7.01 15.29 -5.89
N LEU A 165 7.18 14.09 -5.33
CA LEU A 165 8.37 13.74 -4.56
C LEU A 165 9.65 13.82 -5.41
N GLU A 166 9.63 13.31 -6.64
CA GLU A 166 10.76 13.41 -7.57
C GLU A 166 11.08 14.87 -7.93
N GLN A 167 10.06 15.72 -8.09
CA GLN A 167 10.23 17.15 -8.36
C GLN A 167 10.89 17.86 -7.16
N GLN A 168 10.37 17.63 -5.94
CA GLN A 168 10.94 18.22 -4.73
C GLN A 168 12.37 17.74 -4.44
N GLN A 169 12.71 16.50 -4.84
CA GLN A 169 14.10 16.00 -4.78
C GLN A 169 15.01 16.77 -5.75
N ARG A 170 14.56 17.01 -6.98
CA ARG A 170 15.32 17.77 -8.00
C ARG A 170 15.53 19.23 -7.60
N GLU A 171 14.55 19.83 -6.93
CA GLU A 171 14.61 21.21 -6.42
C GLU A 171 15.42 21.35 -5.13
N GLY A 172 15.98 20.24 -4.59
CA GLY A 172 16.84 20.26 -3.40
C GLY A 172 16.09 20.40 -2.07
N LEU A 173 14.75 20.41 -2.10
CA LEU A 173 13.90 20.57 -0.92
C LEU A 173 13.87 19.33 -0.01
N LEU A 174 14.36 18.18 -0.51
CA LEU A 174 14.46 16.91 0.23
C LEU A 174 15.90 16.53 0.65
N ALA A 175 16.86 17.45 0.53
CA ALA A 175 18.25 17.25 0.94
C ALA A 175 18.46 16.72 2.38
N PRO A 176 17.61 17.00 3.40
CA PRO A 176 17.77 16.43 4.73
C PRO A 176 17.36 14.95 4.87
N VAL A 177 16.66 14.36 3.88
CA VAL A 177 16.14 12.98 3.96
C VAL A 177 17.13 11.93 3.42
N ARG A 178 18.25 12.37 2.84
CA ARG A 178 19.31 11.51 2.27
C ARG A 178 19.88 10.46 3.24
N GLN A 179 19.73 10.63 4.55
CA GLN A 179 20.33 9.73 5.57
C GLN A 179 19.44 8.56 5.99
N ILE A 180 18.22 8.40 5.45
CA ILE A 180 17.25 7.39 5.96
C ILE A 180 17.04 6.21 4.99
N ILE A 181 17.59 6.28 3.76
CA ILE A 181 17.43 5.22 2.73
C ILE A 181 18.76 4.51 2.42
N HIS A 182 19.57 4.23 3.45
CA HIS A 182 20.67 3.27 3.38
C HIS A 182 20.60 2.31 4.56
#